data_AF-A0A1I7KJL3-F1
#
_entry.id   AF-A0A1I7KJL3-F1
#
_cell.length_a   1.000
_cell.length_b   1.000
_cell.length_c   1.000
_cell.angle_alpha   90.00
_cell.angle_beta   90.00
_cell.angle_gamma   90.00
#
_symmetry.space_group_name_H-M   'P 1'
#
loop_
_entity.id
_entity.type
_entity.pdbx_description
1 polymer ?
#
loop_
_entity_poly.entity_id
_entity_poly.type
_entity_poly.pdbx_seq_one_letter_code
_entity_poly.pdbx_strand_id
1 'polypeptide(L)' 'MTTTPDAKPPNDGLPYRLITGKDDAHFCRRISEALAQGYKLYGSPSCTFNGTNVIVAQAIVWPAAVKE' A
#
# COMPACT_ATOMS: atom_id res chain seq x y z
N MET A 1 -14.56 21.69 -3.98
CA MET A 1 -14.83 21.17 -2.63
C MET A 1 -13.57 20.45 -2.18
N THR A 2 -12.72 21.12 -1.40
CA THR A 2 -11.44 20.57 -0.93
C THR A 2 -11.68 19.79 0.35
N THR A 3 -11.87 18.48 0.24
CA THR A 3 -11.91 17.59 1.40
C THR A 3 -10.50 17.55 1.99
N THR A 4 -10.32 18.14 3.16
CA THR A 4 -9.13 17.96 3.98
C THR A 4 -8.92 16.45 4.16
N PRO A 5 -7.78 15.86 3.76
CA PRO A 5 -7.56 14.45 3.97
C PRO A 5 -7.49 14.22 5.48
N ASP A 6 -8.40 13.39 6.00
CA ASP A 6 -8.39 12.95 7.39
C ASP A 6 -6.97 12.50 7.76
N ALA A 7 -6.50 12.90 8.94
CA ALA A 7 -5.14 12.59 9.40
C ALA A 7 -4.88 11.08 9.55
N LYS A 8 -5.95 10.27 9.60
CA LYS A 8 -5.90 8.83 9.81
C LYS A 8 -6.78 8.09 8.79
N PRO A 9 -6.37 6.90 8.33
CA PRO A 9 -7.24 6.03 7.55
C PRO A 9 -8.55 5.72 8.29
N PRO A 10 -9.64 5.43 7.56
CA PRO A 10 -10.88 4.98 8.16
C PRO A 10 -10.69 3.71 9.00
N ASN A 11 -11.56 3.50 9.98
CA ASN A 11 -11.58 2.34 10.87
C ASN A 11 -10.28 2.15 11.69
N ASP A 12 -9.73 3.24 12.21
CA ASP A 12 -8.50 3.25 13.02
C ASP A 12 -7.28 2.63 12.29
N GLY A 13 -7.32 2.60 10.96
CA GLY A 13 -6.30 1.94 10.14
C GLY A 13 -4.91 2.53 10.32
N LEU A 14 -3.89 1.71 10.10
CA LEU A 14 -2.50 2.16 10.14
C LEU A 14 -2.22 3.06 8.94
N PRO A 15 -1.64 4.26 9.16
CA PRO A 15 -1.32 5.19 8.09
C PRO A 15 -0.19 4.68 7.17
N TYR A 16 0.64 3.76 7.65
CA TYR A 16 1.66 3.08 6.85
C TYR A 16 1.40 1.57 6.90
N ARG A 17 1.42 0.91 5.75
CA ARG A 17 1.34 -0.54 5.67
C ARG A 17 2.33 -1.04 4.62
N LEU A 18 3.14 -2.03 4.99
CA LEU A 18 3.96 -2.78 4.05
C LEU A 18 3.19 -4.05 3.67
N ILE A 19 2.79 -4.15 2.40
CA ILE A 19 2.13 -5.34 1.88
C ILE A 19 3.20 -6.20 1.22
N THR A 20 3.35 -7.43 1.69
CA THR A 20 4.22 -8.44 1.10
C THR A 20 3.41 -9.64 0.63
N GLY A 21 3.90 -10.31 -0.40
CA GLY A 21 3.28 -11.49 -0.98
C GLY A 21 4.05 -12.01 -2.19
N LYS A 22 3.55 -13.09 -2.78
CA LYS A 22 4.04 -13.55 -4.08
C LYS A 22 3.55 -12.59 -5.17
N ASP A 23 4.32 -12.48 -6.25
CA ASP A 23 3.88 -11.79 -7.47
C ASP A 23 2.75 -12.60 -8.14
N ASP A 24 1.52 -12.35 -7.71
CA ASP A 24 0.31 -13.00 -8.20
C ASP A 24 -0.93 -12.09 -8.07
N ALA A 25 -2.04 -12.53 -8.65
CA ALA A 25 -3.29 -11.77 -8.70
C ALA A 25 -3.83 -11.39 -7.30
N HIS A 26 -3.56 -12.19 -6.26
CA HIS A 26 -3.95 -11.84 -4.89
C HIS A 26 -3.17 -10.64 -4.36
N PHE A 27 -1.87 -10.53 -4.68
CA PHE A 27 -1.08 -9.36 -4.31
C PHE A 27 -1.61 -8.11 -5.02
N CYS A 28 -1.78 -8.19 -6.35
CA CYS A 28 -2.34 -7.08 -7.14
C CYS A 28 -3.69 -6.62 -6.58
N ARG A 29 -4.58 -7.57 -6.24
CA ARG A 29 -5.88 -7.25 -5.65
C ARG A 29 -5.77 -6.52 -4.30
N ARG A 30 -4.89 -6.95 -3.41
CA ARG A 30 -4.67 -6.28 -2.10
C ARG A 30 -4.17 -4.85 -2.28
N ILE A 31 -3.28 -4.61 -3.24
CA ILE A 31 -2.82 -3.25 -3.57
C ILE A 31 -3.97 -2.43 -4.13
N SER A 32 -4.72 -2.95 -5.12
CA SER A 32 -5.86 -2.25 -5.70
C SER A 32 -6.94 -1.90 -4.66
N GLU A 33 -7.23 -2.80 -3.72
CA GLU A 33 -8.18 -2.55 -2.63
C GLU A 33 -7.69 -1.43 -1.70
N ALA A 34 -6.39 -1.39 -1.40
CA ALA A 34 -5.83 -0.30 -0.61
C ALA A 34 -5.86 1.04 -1.34
N LEU A 35 -5.56 1.05 -2.64
CA LEU A 35 -5.68 2.25 -3.48
C LEU A 35 -7.13 2.74 -3.54
N ALA A 36 -8.11 1.83 -3.66
CA ALA A 36 -9.53 2.17 -3.63
C ALA A 36 -9.98 2.75 -2.27
N GLN A 37 -9.32 2.36 -1.17
CA GLN A 37 -9.54 2.95 0.16
C GLN A 37 -8.94 4.36 0.30
N GLY A 38 -8.12 4.82 -0.65
CA GLY A 38 -7.48 6.14 -0.62
C GLY A 38 -6.02 6.14 -0.18
N TYR A 39 -5.40 4.97 0.04
CA TYR A 39 -3.95 4.89 0.22
C TYR A 39 -3.22 5.25 -1.08
N LYS A 40 -1.98 5.72 -0.94
CA LYS A 40 -1.04 5.97 -2.04
C LYS A 40 0.13 5.00 -1.97
N LEU A 41 0.73 4.70 -3.12
CA LEU A 41 1.98 3.92 -3.18
C LEU A 41 3.12 4.78 -2.64
N TYR A 42 3.94 4.18 -1.78
CA TYR A 42 5.17 4.80 -1.29
C TYR A 42 6.37 4.24 -2.04
N GLY A 43 6.85 5.00 -3.03
CA GLY A 43 7.97 4.61 -3.88
C GLY A 43 7.71 3.37 -4.74
N SER A 44 8.78 2.83 -5.32
CA SER A 44 8.75 1.65 -6.17
C SER A 44 8.59 0.36 -5.35
N PRO A 45 7.92 -0.68 -5.89
CA PRO A 45 7.88 -1.98 -5.26
C PRO A 45 9.28 -2.60 -5.19
N SER A 46 9.52 -3.39 -4.15
CA SER A 46 10.71 -4.24 -4.03
C SER A 46 10.33 -5.67 -4.40
N CYS A 47 11.11 -6.30 -5.26
CA CYS A 47 10.93 -7.69 -5.67
C CYS A 47 12.19 -8.51 -5.37
N THR A 48 12.03 -9.69 -4.79
CA THR A 48 13.11 -10.62 -4.50
C THR A 48 12.70 -12.05 -4.86
N PHE A 49 13.65 -12.88 -5.31
CA PHE A 49 13.37 -14.27 -5.65
C PHE A 49 13.82 -15.18 -4.51
N ASN A 50 12.92 -15.99 -3.97
CA ASN A 50 13.22 -16.86 -2.82
C ASN A 50 13.70 -18.27 -3.21
N GLY A 51 14.08 -18.50 -4.47
CA GLY A 51 14.43 -19.81 -4.99
C GLY A 51 13.25 -20.60 -5.60
N THR A 52 12.01 -20.17 -5.36
CA THR A 52 10.81 -20.81 -5.94
C THR A 52 9.86 -19.81 -6.56
N ASN A 53 9.65 -18.65 -5.93
CA ASN A 53 8.72 -17.62 -6.37
C ASN A 53 9.35 -16.24 -6.24
N VAL A 54 8.86 -15.30 -7.05
CA VAL A 54 9.10 -13.88 -6.85
C VAL A 54 8.21 -13.40 -5.70
N ILE A 55 8.84 -12.85 -4.68
CA ILE A 55 8.23 -12.20 -3.53
C ILE A 55 8.31 -10.71 -3.76
N VAL A 56 7.17 -10.04 -3.72
CA VAL A 56 7.03 -8.60 -3.89
C VAL A 56 6.62 -7.96 -2.57
N ALA A 57 7.13 -6.75 -2.36
CA ALA A 57 6.83 -5.90 -1.23
C ALA A 57 6.51 -4.50 -1.77
N GLN A 58 5.33 -3.99 -1.43
CA GLN A 58 4.93 -2.63 -1.77
C GLN A 58 4.49 -1.92 -0.49
N ALA A 59 5.13 -0.79 -0.22
CA ALA A 59 4.70 0.11 0.84
C ALA A 59 3.54 0.97 0.34
N ILE A 60 2.51 1.10 1.18
CA ILE A 60 1.38 2.00 0.97
C ILE A 60 1.25 2.93 2.16
N VAL A 61 0.90 4.18 1.88
CA VAL A 61 0.81 5.26 2.85
C VAL A 61 -0.48 6.02 2.71
N TRP A 62 -1.02 6.45 3.83
CA TRP A 62 -2.13 7.37 3.86
C TRP A 62 -1.65 8.77 3.47
N PRO A 63 -2.32 9.48 2.54
CA PRO A 63 -1.85 10.77 2.04
C PRO A 63 -1.57 11.80 3.11
N ALA A 64 -2.34 11.82 4.20
CA ALA A 64 -2.15 12.79 5.29
C ALA A 64 -0.98 12.48 6.22
N ALA A 65 -0.45 11.25 6.18
CA ALA A 65 0.63 10.82 7.07
C ALA A 65 2.03 11.08 6.50
N VAL A 66 2.14 11.37 5.21
CA VAL A 66 3.41 11.66 4.54
C VAL A 66 3.41 13.13 4.17
N LYS A 67 4.31 13.91 4.77
CA LYS A 67 4.65 15.24 4.27
C LYS A 67 5.69 15.03 3.17
N GLU A 68 5.37 15.47 1.96
CA GLU A 68 6.31 15.57 0.84
C GLU A 68 7.53 16.44 1.22
#